data_AF-A0A0A9HQZ5-F1
#
_entry.id   AF-A0A0A9HQZ5-F1
#
_cell.length_a   1.000
_cell.length_b   1.000
_cell.length_c   1.000
_cell.angle_alpha   90.00
_cell.angle_beta   90.00
_cell.angle_gamma   90.00
#
_symmetry.space_group_name_H-M   'P 1'
#
loop_
_entity.id
_entity.type
_entity.pdbx_description
1 polymer ?
#
loop_
_entity_poly.entity_id
_entity_poly.type
_entity_poly.pdbx_seq_one_letter_code
_entity_poly.pdbx_strand_id
1 'polypeptide(L)'
;MLSDKLLQYLMAKVRTLSNKIQSRRIVKLIDLSRQIVELSLYGIRATEFNGEAVYTSGQDQPIIAIFVGTLYKAYKGVGPFLSGTTACRWYINNGEIAEIYEFYNRYAIS
;
A
#
# COMPACT_ATOMS: atom_id res chain seq x y z
N MET A 1 16.57 3.35 -17.99
CA MET A 1 17.97 2.99 -17.71
C MET A 1 18.51 3.28 -16.28
N LEU A 2 17.83 3.91 -15.31
CA LEU A 2 17.13 3.15 -14.25
C LEU A 2 15.94 2.41 -14.86
N SER A 3 15.60 1.17 -14.51
CA SER A 3 14.58 0.35 -15.22
C SER A 3 13.12 0.83 -15.08
N ASP A 4 12.91 2.04 -15.60
CA ASP A 4 11.86 2.55 -16.47
C ASP A 4 10.40 2.52 -15.96
N LYS A 5 10.08 3.11 -14.81
CA LYS A 5 10.87 3.47 -13.61
C LYS A 5 9.99 3.12 -12.42
N LEU A 6 10.48 2.32 -11.46
CA LEU A 6 9.63 1.65 -10.47
C LEU A 6 8.47 0.85 -11.12
N LEU A 7 8.57 0.60 -12.44
CA LEU A 7 7.57 0.06 -13.37
C LEU A 7 6.14 0.04 -12.82
N GLN A 8 5.47 1.19 -12.90
CA GLN A 8 4.04 1.32 -12.57
C GLN A 8 3.69 1.13 -11.06
N TYR A 9 4.68 1.24 -10.17
CA TYR A 9 4.54 1.67 -8.77
C TYR A 9 3.64 0.87 -7.78
N LEU A 10 3.49 -0.45 -7.74
CA LEU A 10 3.85 -1.54 -8.65
C LEU A 10 2.52 -2.23 -9.03
N MET A 11 1.92 -1.84 -10.16
CA MET A 11 0.67 -2.42 -10.67
C MET A 11 0.97 -3.59 -11.63
N ALA A 12 0.24 -4.69 -11.47
CA ALA A 12 0.29 -5.87 -12.32
C ALA A 12 -1.13 -6.24 -12.81
N LYS A 13 -1.22 -7.01 -13.89
CA LYS A 13 -2.46 -7.69 -14.28
C LYS A 13 -2.43 -9.12 -13.75
N VAL A 14 -3.45 -9.50 -12.97
CA VAL A 14 -3.60 -10.85 -12.42
C VAL A 14 -4.90 -11.48 -12.90
N ARG A 15 -4.86 -12.78 -13.18
CA ARG A 15 -6.05 -13.57 -13.54
C ARG A 15 -6.70 -14.12 -12.27
N THR A 16 -8.01 -13.95 -12.12
CA THR A 16 -8.79 -14.52 -11.02
C THR A 16 -9.10 -16.00 -11.27
N LEU A 17 -9.56 -16.71 -10.23
CA LEU A 17 -10.15 -18.05 -10.36
C LEU A 17 -11.35 -18.08 -11.34
N SER A 18 -12.03 -16.95 -11.51
CA SER A 18 -13.12 -16.74 -12.48
C SER A 18 -12.62 -16.31 -13.88
N ASN A 19 -11.35 -16.55 -14.20
CA ASN A 19 -10.65 -16.18 -15.44
C ASN A 19 -10.63 -14.69 -15.83
N LYS A 20 -11.21 -13.79 -15.02
CA LYS A 20 -11.20 -12.34 -15.25
C LYS A 20 -9.80 -11.77 -15.02
N ILE A 21 -9.38 -10.84 -15.87
CA ILE A 21 -8.14 -10.10 -15.70
C ILE A 21 -8.44 -8.84 -14.88
N GLN A 22 -7.74 -8.66 -13.76
CA GLN A 22 -7.87 -7.47 -12.90
C GLN A 22 -6.51 -6.81 -12.65
N SER A 23 -6.52 -5.51 -12.40
CA SER A 23 -5.34 -4.83 -11.85
C SER A 23 -5.10 -5.26 -10.39
N ARG A 24 -3.84 -5.42 -10.01
CA ARG A 24 -3.36 -5.58 -8.62
C ARG A 24 -2.25 -4.55 -8.39
N ARG A 25 -2.22 -3.83 -7.28
CA ARG A 25 -1.07 -3.01 -6.87
C ARG A 25 -0.53 -3.53 -5.54
N ILE A 26 0.79 -3.66 -5.44
CA ILE A 26 1.45 -4.02 -4.18
C ILE A 26 1.93 -2.73 -3.49
N VAL A 27 1.55 -2.59 -2.22
CA VAL A 27 2.05 -1.59 -1.27
C VAL A 27 2.78 -2.35 -0.17
N LYS A 28 3.98 -1.90 0.22
CA LYS A 28 4.72 -2.45 1.37
C LYS A 28 4.61 -1.45 2.52
N LEU A 29 4.05 -1.91 3.63
CA LEU A 29 3.96 -1.13 4.87
C LEU A 29 5.07 -1.60 5.80
N ILE A 30 5.68 -0.66 6.53
CA ILE A 30 6.59 -0.93 7.63
C ILE A 30 5.87 -0.53 8.90
N ASP A 31 5.71 -1.48 9.83
CA ASP A 31 5.04 -1.21 11.11
C ASP A 31 6.00 -0.64 12.17
N LEU A 32 5.45 -0.38 13.36
CA LEU A 32 6.19 0.13 14.52
C LEU A 32 7.36 -0.78 14.95
N SER A 33 7.26 -2.08 14.65
CA SER A 33 8.25 -3.13 14.96
C SER A 33 9.23 -3.38 13.81
N ARG A 34 9.23 -2.49 12.80
CA ARG A 34 9.99 -2.60 11.54
C ARG A 34 9.69 -3.86 10.72
N GLN A 35 8.54 -4.51 10.95
CA GLN A 35 8.11 -5.63 10.13
C GLN A 35 7.47 -5.13 8.83
N ILE A 36 7.76 -5.82 7.73
CA ILE A 36 7.17 -5.50 6.43
C ILE A 36 5.89 -6.31 6.26
N VAL A 37 4.77 -5.61 6.07
CA VAL A 37 3.48 -6.21 5.68
C VAL A 37 3.20 -5.87 4.23
N GLU A 38 2.94 -6.88 3.40
CA GLU A 38 2.45 -6.64 2.03
C GLU A 38 0.94 -6.37 2.05
N LEU A 39 0.52 -5.27 1.41
CA LEU A 39 -0.86 -4.98 1.06
C LEU A 39 -1.04 -5.09 -0.46
N SER A 40 -1.91 -5.98 -0.90
CA SER A 40 -2.34 -6.10 -2.29
C SER A 40 -3.70 -5.41 -2.48
N LEU A 41 -3.70 -4.27 -3.18
CA LEU A 41 -4.92 -3.61 -3.66
C LEU A 41 -5.36 -4.26 -4.97
N TYR A 42 -6.67 -4.45 -5.18
CA TYR A 42 -7.22 -5.10 -6.38
C TYR A 42 -8.28 -4.26 -7.09
N GLY A 43 -8.46 -4.52 -8.39
CA GLY A 43 -9.49 -3.91 -9.22
C GLY A 43 -9.37 -2.39 -9.24
N ILE A 44 -10.49 -1.70 -9.00
CA ILE A 44 -10.56 -0.23 -9.03
C ILE A 44 -9.66 0.43 -7.95
N ARG A 45 -9.42 -0.22 -6.80
CA ARG A 45 -8.54 0.32 -5.76
C ARG A 45 -7.07 0.35 -6.22
N ALA A 46 -6.65 -0.63 -7.01
CA ALA A 46 -5.29 -0.68 -7.56
C ALA A 46 -5.01 0.48 -8.53
N THR A 47 -6.03 0.92 -9.27
CA THR A 47 -5.97 2.03 -10.22
C THR A 47 -6.17 3.40 -9.57
N GLU A 48 -7.06 3.53 -8.58
CA GLU A 48 -7.27 4.78 -7.83
C GLU A 48 -6.10 5.14 -6.89
N PHE A 49 -5.32 4.15 -6.43
CA PHE A 49 -4.16 4.43 -5.59
C PHE A 49 -3.04 5.08 -6.41
N ASN A 50 -2.82 6.38 -6.19
CA ASN A 50 -1.79 7.18 -6.84
C ASN A 50 -0.40 6.90 -6.22
N GLY A 51 0.15 5.73 -6.51
CA GLY A 51 1.48 5.32 -6.02
C GLY A 51 2.64 6.17 -6.54
N GLU A 52 2.44 6.93 -7.62
CA GLU A 52 3.43 7.87 -8.15
C GLU A 52 3.55 9.10 -7.26
N ALA A 53 2.43 9.75 -6.93
CA ALA A 53 2.43 10.88 -5.99
C ALA A 53 3.01 10.47 -4.62
N VAL A 54 2.65 9.29 -4.13
CA VAL A 54 3.19 8.74 -2.87
C VAL A 54 4.70 8.53 -2.94
N TYR A 55 5.23 7.98 -4.03
CA TYR A 55 6.68 7.79 -4.19
C TYR A 55 7.43 9.11 -4.28
N THR A 56 6.92 10.07 -5.07
CA THR A 56 7.52 11.39 -5.26
C THR A 56 7.55 12.17 -3.95
N SER A 57 6.41 12.29 -3.24
CA SER A 57 6.41 12.89 -1.89
C SER A 57 7.30 12.12 -0.91
N GLY A 58 7.43 10.80 -1.08
CA GLY A 58 8.34 9.95 -0.31
C GLY A 58 9.85 10.16 -0.58
N GLN A 59 10.23 10.97 -1.58
CA GLN A 59 11.62 11.41 -1.75
C GLN A 59 11.96 12.62 -0.88
N ASP A 60 10.97 13.46 -0.58
CA ASP A 60 11.14 14.73 0.14
C ASP A 60 10.75 14.64 1.62
N GLN A 61 9.75 13.79 1.96
CA GLN A 61 9.21 13.65 3.31
C GLN A 61 8.76 12.22 3.63
N PRO A 62 8.56 11.86 4.90
CA PRO A 62 8.01 10.56 5.28
C PRO A 62 6.57 10.38 4.80
N ILE A 63 6.24 9.15 4.40
CA ILE A 63 4.89 8.71 4.09
C ILE A 63 4.36 7.88 5.26
N ILE A 64 3.35 8.40 5.94
CA ILE A 64 2.60 7.69 6.98
C ILE A 64 1.20 7.45 6.44
N ALA A 65 0.82 6.18 6.34
CA ALA A 65 -0.41 5.77 5.67
C ALA A 65 -1.21 4.78 6.53
N ILE A 66 -2.50 5.06 6.69
CA ILE A 66 -3.47 4.15 7.31
C ILE A 66 -4.34 3.54 6.20
N PHE A 67 -4.50 2.21 6.21
CA PHE A 67 -5.37 1.48 5.29
C PHE A 67 -6.47 0.76 6.06
N VAL A 68 -7.72 1.19 5.85
CA VAL A 68 -8.91 0.61 6.49
C VAL A 68 -9.67 -0.28 5.51
N GLY A 69 -10.49 -1.20 6.02
CA GLY A 69 -11.27 -2.13 5.18
C GLY A 69 -10.39 -3.15 4.43
N THR A 70 -9.28 -3.56 5.03
CA THR A 70 -8.40 -4.63 4.50
C THR A 70 -8.76 -5.99 5.12
N LEU A 71 -8.39 -7.08 4.44
CA LEU A 71 -8.61 -8.44 4.91
C LEU A 71 -7.29 -9.22 4.93
N TYR A 72 -6.89 -9.72 6.10
CA TYR A 72 -5.72 -10.59 6.25
C TYR A 72 -5.91 -11.91 5.50
N LYS A 73 -4.89 -12.32 4.75
CA LYS A 73 -4.83 -13.56 3.97
C LYS A 73 -3.52 -14.29 4.26
N ALA A 74 -3.64 -15.57 4.58
CA ALA A 74 -2.53 -16.51 4.64
C ALA A 74 -2.93 -17.77 3.88
N TYR A 75 -2.10 -18.21 2.94
CA TYR A 75 -2.33 -19.40 2.12
C TYR A 75 -1.09 -20.29 2.16
N LYS A 76 -1.26 -21.61 2.05
CA LYS A 76 -0.14 -22.56 2.05
C LYS A 76 0.81 -22.24 0.88
N GLY A 77 2.09 -22.00 1.18
CA GLY A 77 3.11 -21.67 0.19
C GLY A 77 3.18 -20.19 -0.25
N VAL A 78 2.38 -19.31 0.36
CA VAL A 78 2.44 -17.85 0.12
C VAL A 78 2.57 -17.14 1.46
N GLY A 79 3.45 -16.14 1.55
CA GLY A 79 3.60 -15.32 2.75
C GLY A 79 2.28 -14.60 3.12
N PRO A 80 2.05 -14.31 4.40
CA PRO A 80 0.84 -13.60 4.83
C PRO A 80 0.81 -12.17 4.28
N PHE A 81 -0.37 -11.71 3.87
CA PHE A 81 -0.56 -10.39 3.27
C PHE A 81 -1.96 -9.83 3.57
N LEU A 82 -2.12 -8.52 3.44
CA LEU A 82 -3.41 -7.84 3.49
C LEU A 82 -4.00 -7.71 2.07
N SER A 83 -5.30 -7.91 1.93
CA SER A 83 -6.04 -7.70 0.68
C SER A 83 -6.96 -6.49 0.77
N GLY A 84 -6.84 -5.55 -0.15
CA GLY A 84 -7.69 -4.37 -0.28
C GLY A 84 -8.56 -4.42 -1.53
N THR A 85 -9.87 -4.59 -1.35
CA THR A 85 -10.87 -4.61 -2.44
C THR A 85 -11.84 -3.41 -2.29
N THR A 86 -13.05 -3.46 -2.85
CA THR A 86 -13.99 -2.32 -2.93
C THR A 86 -14.20 -1.53 -1.63
N ALA A 87 -14.16 -2.19 -0.47
CA ALA A 87 -14.32 -1.55 0.85
C ALA A 87 -13.07 -0.79 1.34
N CYS A 88 -11.89 -1.04 0.75
CA CYS A 88 -10.63 -0.49 1.24
C CYS A 88 -10.53 1.02 0.99
N ARG A 89 -10.12 1.78 1.99
CA ARG A 89 -9.80 3.22 1.92
C ARG A 89 -8.44 3.48 2.57
N TRP A 90 -7.83 4.60 2.23
CA TRP A 90 -6.53 4.99 2.75
C TRP A 90 -6.48 6.48 3.07
N TYR A 91 -5.66 6.82 4.06
CA TYR A 91 -5.36 8.18 4.48
C TYR A 91 -3.84 8.29 4.57
N ILE A 92 -3.27 9.34 3.96
CA ILE A 92 -1.82 9.51 3.84
C ILE A 92 -1.47 10.92 4.32
N ASN A 93 -0.53 11.01 5.27
CA ASN A 93 -0.06 12.27 5.86
C ASN A 93 -1.19 13.22 6.30
N ASN A 94 -2.34 12.66 6.72
CA ASN A 94 -3.50 13.45 7.15
C ASN A 94 -3.35 13.86 8.62
N GLY A 95 -3.09 15.15 8.86
CA GLY A 95 -2.93 15.73 10.20
C GLY A 95 -4.20 15.78 11.06
N GLU A 96 -5.38 15.50 10.50
CA GLU A 96 -6.64 15.39 11.26
C GLU A 96 -6.77 14.03 11.97
N ILE A 97 -5.89 13.05 11.67
CA ILE A 97 -5.93 11.71 12.25
C ILE A 97 -4.82 11.58 13.31
N ALA A 98 -5.22 11.42 14.58
CA ALA A 98 -4.30 11.40 15.71
C ALA A 98 -3.23 10.30 15.59
N GLU A 99 -3.59 9.11 15.11
CA GLU A 99 -2.68 7.97 14.94
C GLU A 99 -1.57 8.25 13.91
N ILE A 100 -1.82 9.12 12.92
CA ILE A 100 -0.77 9.57 11.97
C ILE A 100 0.20 10.51 12.68
N TYR A 101 -0.31 11.42 13.53
CA TYR A 101 0.50 12.34 14.31
C TYR A 101 1.36 11.62 15.37
N GLU A 102 0.80 10.61 16.04
CA GLU A 102 1.55 9.75 16.97
C GLU A 102 2.72 9.03 16.28
N PHE A 103 2.50 8.50 15.06
CA PHE A 103 3.56 7.85 14.30
C PHE A 103 4.66 8.85 13.89
N TYR A 104 4.32 10.09 13.48
CA TYR A 104 5.31 11.14 13.23
C TYR A 104 6.18 11.41 14.46
N ASN A 105 5.55 11.67 15.62
CA ASN A 105 6.26 12.02 16.84
C ASN A 105 7.14 10.89 17.37
N ARG A 106 6.65 9.63 17.30
CA ARG A 106 7.32 8.47 17.90
C ARG A 106 8.62 8.07 17.20
N TYR A 107 8.75 8.36 15.91
CA TYR A 107 9.97 8.05 15.13
C TYR A 107 10.86 9.27 14.88
N ALA A 108 10.50 10.43 15.44
CA ALA A 108 11.29 11.67 15.41
C ALA A 108 11.89 11.93 14.03
N ILE A 109 11.06 11.91 12.99
CA ILE A 109 11.53 12.10 11.63
C ILE A 109 11.69 13.61 11.36
N SER A 110 12.80 14.12 11.88
CA SER A 110 13.34 15.47 11.73
C SER A 110 14.51 15.50 10.74
#